data_AF-A0A917FKM5-F1
#
_entry.id   AF-A0A917FKM5-F1
#
_cell.length_a   1.000
_cell.length_b   1.000
_cell.length_c   1.000
_cell.angle_alpha   90.00
_cell.angle_beta   90.00
_cell.angle_gamma   90.00
#
_symmetry.space_group_name_H-M   'P 1'
#
loop_
_entity.id
_entity.type
_entity.pdbx_description
1 polymer ?
#
loop_
_entity_poly.entity_id
_entity_poly.type
_entity_poly.pdbx_seq_one_letter_code
_entity_poly.pdbx_strand_id
1 'polypeptide(L)'
;MRRLTGRTRPARRLFGFTGPLTMASASPPNDRAYAYFRVVGDFDPGAITSAIGLAPSEAWARGETFQRSGRSLIRRADCWRLDSGLAETAPMDDHVAALLRVLAPRRDGLLALPADLRRQIVCIGHFRQSFSWELDFSHQKLATDLGICFWIEAYALSETAEAAPRVH
;
A
#
# COMPACT_ATOMS: atom_id res chain seq x y z
N MET A 1 26.92 -46.17 71.86
CA MET A 1 26.35 -46.45 70.52
C MET A 1 25.94 -45.14 69.86
N ARG A 2 26.32 -44.95 68.60
CA ARG A 2 26.43 -43.67 67.84
C ARG A 2 25.12 -42.88 67.66
N ARG A 3 25.19 -41.54 67.79
CA ARG A 3 24.39 -40.51 67.06
C ARG A 3 25.27 -39.25 66.91
N LEU A 4 25.74 -38.91 65.71
CA LEU A 4 25.13 -38.00 64.71
C LEU A 4 25.05 -36.53 65.17
N THR A 5 26.04 -35.72 64.77
CA THR A 5 25.88 -34.28 64.52
C THR A 5 26.82 -33.85 63.38
N GLY A 6 26.26 -33.78 62.17
CA GLY A 6 26.91 -33.21 60.98
C GLY A 6 26.49 -31.74 60.79
N ARG A 7 27.48 -30.91 60.45
CA ARG A 7 27.44 -29.45 60.37
C ARG A 7 26.57 -28.87 59.23
N THR A 8 26.03 -27.71 59.54
CA THR A 8 25.56 -26.56 58.73
C THR A 8 26.24 -26.31 57.37
N ARG A 9 25.40 -25.97 56.37
CA ARG A 9 25.48 -24.75 55.51
C ARG A 9 24.20 -24.65 54.64
N PRO A 10 23.43 -23.53 54.65
CA PRO A 10 22.37 -23.32 53.68
C PRO A 10 22.92 -22.71 52.38
N ALA A 11 22.59 -23.32 51.25
CA ALA A 11 22.92 -22.83 49.92
C ALA A 11 21.88 -21.80 49.45
N ARG A 12 22.43 -20.71 48.91
CA ARG A 12 21.86 -19.57 48.19
C ARG A 12 20.48 -19.81 47.53
N ARG A 13 19.51 -18.96 47.90
CA ARG A 13 18.31 -18.70 47.10
C ARG A 13 18.71 -17.94 45.83
N LEU A 14 18.61 -18.58 44.67
CA LEU A 14 18.54 -17.92 43.37
C LEU A 14 17.10 -17.44 43.19
N PHE A 15 16.88 -16.14 43.24
CA PHE A 15 15.61 -15.56 42.84
C PHE A 15 15.44 -15.73 41.33
N GLY A 16 14.39 -16.46 40.96
CA GLY A 16 13.93 -16.59 39.59
C GLY A 16 13.40 -15.27 39.07
N PHE A 17 13.94 -14.82 37.94
CA PHE A 17 13.33 -13.80 37.10
C PHE A 17 12.56 -14.52 36.00
N THR A 18 11.33 -14.92 36.30
CA THR A 18 10.32 -15.28 35.28
C THR A 18 9.58 -14.01 34.90
N GLY A 19 10.15 -13.24 33.96
CA GLY A 19 9.38 -12.26 33.20
C GLY A 19 8.75 -12.96 32.00
N PRO A 20 7.45 -12.79 31.70
CA PRO A 20 6.88 -13.31 30.47
C PRO A 20 7.55 -12.63 29.28
N LEU A 21 8.08 -13.43 28.35
CA LEU A 21 8.40 -13.00 27.00
C LEU A 21 7.07 -12.61 26.35
N THR A 22 6.73 -11.33 26.39
CA THR A 22 5.68 -10.77 25.54
C THR A 22 6.18 -10.88 24.12
N MET A 23 5.84 -11.98 23.44
CA MET A 23 5.79 -11.96 21.99
C MET A 23 4.78 -10.89 21.62
N ALA A 24 5.26 -9.74 21.16
CA ALA A 24 4.42 -8.86 20.38
C ALA A 24 4.00 -9.66 19.14
N SER A 25 2.83 -10.32 19.22
CA SER A 25 2.14 -10.73 18.02
C SER A 25 1.84 -9.43 17.30
N ALA A 26 2.59 -9.12 16.24
CA ALA A 26 2.13 -8.13 15.29
C ALA A 26 0.74 -8.63 14.87
N SER A 27 -0.31 -7.87 15.21
CA SER A 27 -1.65 -8.18 14.71
C SER A 27 -1.53 -8.36 13.20
N PRO A 28 -2.15 -9.40 12.61
CA PRO A 28 -2.09 -9.58 11.17
C PRO A 28 -2.53 -8.28 10.51
N PRO A 29 -1.88 -7.83 9.43
CA PRO A 29 -2.24 -6.58 8.78
C PRO A 29 -3.72 -6.63 8.41
N ASN A 30 -4.46 -5.60 8.82
CA ASN A 30 -5.87 -5.47 8.49
C ASN A 30 -6.05 -5.38 6.97
N ASP A 31 -7.24 -5.77 6.50
CA ASP A 31 -7.63 -5.52 5.11
C ASP A 31 -7.47 -4.03 4.82
N ARG A 32 -6.95 -3.73 3.64
CA ARG A 32 -6.70 -2.36 3.22
C ARG A 32 -6.97 -2.19 1.74
N ALA A 33 -7.54 -1.06 1.38
CA ALA A 33 -7.89 -0.69 0.03
C ALA A 33 -7.51 0.76 -0.21
N TYR A 34 -7.04 1.08 -1.40
CA TYR A 34 -6.80 2.46 -1.79
C TYR A 34 -6.88 2.59 -3.31
N ALA A 35 -7.22 3.79 -3.77
CA ALA A 35 -7.13 4.13 -5.18
C ALA A 35 -6.34 5.42 -5.40
N TYR A 36 -5.70 5.48 -6.55
CA TYR A 36 -5.01 6.66 -7.04
C TYR A 36 -5.21 6.78 -8.55
N PHE A 37 -5.25 8.01 -9.05
CA PHE A 37 -5.18 8.29 -10.46
C PHE A 37 -3.71 8.37 -10.90
N ARG A 38 -3.40 7.89 -12.10
CA ARG A 38 -2.10 8.12 -12.72
C ARG A 38 -2.16 8.33 -14.22
N VAL A 39 -1.16 9.04 -14.72
CA VAL A 39 -0.77 9.10 -16.13
C VAL A 39 0.56 8.38 -16.28
N VAL A 40 0.69 7.48 -17.26
CA VAL A 40 1.92 6.69 -17.51
C VAL A 40 2.23 6.66 -19.01
N GLY A 41 3.50 6.86 -19.35
CA GLY A 41 3.97 6.91 -20.74
C GLY A 41 5.39 7.43 -20.88
N ASP A 42 5.60 8.22 -21.93
CA ASP A 42 6.83 8.96 -22.21
C ASP A 42 6.49 10.47 -22.20
N PHE A 43 6.85 11.17 -21.12
CA PHE A 43 6.48 12.57 -20.93
C PHE A 43 7.28 13.25 -19.82
N ASP A 44 7.30 14.58 -19.85
CA ASP A 44 7.70 15.39 -18.69
C ASP A 44 6.54 15.53 -17.69
N PRO A 45 6.69 15.11 -16.41
CA PRO A 45 5.64 15.27 -15.41
C PRO A 45 5.19 16.74 -15.19
N GLY A 46 6.06 17.72 -15.46
CA GLY A 46 5.72 19.14 -15.42
C GLY A 46 4.66 19.53 -16.46
N ALA A 47 4.73 18.94 -17.66
CA ALA A 47 3.74 19.14 -18.71
C ALA A 47 2.35 18.61 -18.32
N ILE A 48 2.28 17.45 -17.63
CA ILE A 48 1.01 16.89 -17.13
C ILE A 48 0.38 17.79 -16.07
N THR A 49 1.20 18.28 -15.14
CA THR A 49 0.79 19.25 -14.10
C THR A 49 0.17 20.50 -14.74
N SER A 50 0.82 21.04 -15.77
CA SER A 50 0.35 22.23 -16.49
C SER A 50 -0.96 21.97 -17.25
N ALA A 51 -1.10 20.80 -17.88
CA ALA A 51 -2.29 20.44 -18.65
C ALA A 51 -3.53 20.20 -17.77
N ILE A 52 -3.38 19.45 -16.67
CA ILE A 52 -4.49 19.10 -15.77
C ILE A 52 -4.78 20.25 -14.77
N GLY A 53 -3.77 21.06 -14.45
CA GLY A 53 -3.88 22.15 -13.47
C GLY A 53 -3.99 21.65 -12.02
N LEU A 54 -3.42 20.47 -11.73
CA LEU A 54 -3.33 19.86 -10.40
C LEU A 54 -1.87 19.53 -10.12
N ALA A 55 -1.47 19.57 -8.85
CA ALA A 55 -0.18 19.04 -8.41
C ALA A 55 -0.29 17.53 -8.14
N PRO A 56 0.73 16.73 -8.50
CA PRO A 56 0.74 15.30 -8.18
C PRO A 56 0.98 15.07 -6.69
N SER A 57 0.53 13.93 -6.19
CA SER A 57 1.00 13.34 -4.93
C SER A 57 2.41 12.76 -5.08
N GLU A 58 2.70 12.18 -6.24
CA GLU A 58 4.01 11.63 -6.59
C GLU A 58 4.23 11.77 -8.10
N ALA A 59 5.46 12.05 -8.51
CA ALA A 59 5.86 11.99 -9.92
C ALA A 59 7.30 11.50 -10.02
N TRP A 60 7.60 10.81 -11.11
CA TRP A 60 8.95 10.35 -11.41
C TRP A 60 9.15 10.22 -12.92
N ALA A 61 10.39 10.38 -13.35
CA ALA A 61 10.82 10.09 -14.71
C ALA A 61 11.34 8.65 -14.86
N ARG A 62 11.35 8.16 -16.09
CA ARG A 62 12.02 6.93 -16.50
C ARG A 62 13.51 7.03 -16.20
N GLY A 63 14.09 5.93 -15.73
CA GLY A 63 15.51 5.88 -15.38
C GLY A 63 15.82 6.30 -13.95
N GLU A 64 14.88 6.97 -13.26
CA GLU A 64 15.04 7.28 -11.84
C GLU A 64 15.15 6.01 -10.99
N THR A 65 15.97 6.09 -9.95
CA THR A 65 16.19 4.97 -9.03
C THR A 65 15.22 5.05 -7.86
N PHE A 66 14.67 3.91 -7.44
CA PHE A 66 13.83 3.79 -6.26
C PHE A 66 14.16 2.54 -5.45
N GLN A 67 13.82 2.56 -4.16
CA GLN A 67 14.04 1.42 -3.26
C GLN A 67 12.74 0.65 -3.06
N ARG A 68 12.77 -0.68 -3.19
CA ARG A 68 11.66 -1.56 -2.82
C ARG A 68 12.20 -2.81 -2.14
N SER A 69 11.74 -3.06 -0.90
CA SER A 69 12.16 -4.22 -0.10
C SER A 69 13.69 -4.37 -0.01
N GLY A 70 14.39 -3.25 0.21
CA GLY A 70 15.86 -3.19 0.32
C GLY A 70 16.63 -3.33 -1.00
N ARG A 71 15.94 -3.36 -2.15
CA ARG A 71 16.56 -3.45 -3.47
C ARG A 71 16.45 -2.12 -4.22
N SER A 72 17.55 -1.73 -4.84
CA SER A 72 17.60 -0.60 -5.77
C SER A 72 17.05 -1.03 -7.14
N LEU A 73 16.03 -0.32 -7.62
CA LEU A 73 15.33 -0.61 -8.87
C LEU A 73 15.25 0.66 -9.73
N ILE A 74 15.06 0.50 -11.03
CA ILE A 74 14.95 1.61 -11.99
C ILE A 74 13.49 1.74 -12.48
N ARG A 75 12.97 2.96 -12.49
CA ARG A 75 11.64 3.29 -13.02
C ARG A 75 11.61 3.05 -14.54
N ARG A 76 10.65 2.26 -14.99
CA ARG A 76 10.54 1.82 -16.40
C ARG A 76 9.78 2.79 -17.31
N ALA A 77 9.07 3.75 -16.73
CA ALA A 77 8.26 4.73 -17.44
C ALA A 77 8.11 6.00 -16.58
N ASP A 78 7.80 7.11 -17.23
CA ASP A 78 7.38 8.33 -16.56
C ASP A 78 6.00 8.13 -15.94
N CYS A 79 5.79 8.75 -14.79
CA CYS A 79 4.52 8.67 -14.08
C CYS A 79 4.20 9.99 -13.39
N TRP A 80 2.92 10.34 -13.46
CA TRP A 80 2.30 11.40 -12.70
C TRP A 80 1.14 10.80 -11.93
N ARG A 81 1.13 10.90 -10.60
CA ARG A 81 0.18 10.21 -9.71
C ARG A 81 -0.54 11.19 -8.79
N LEU A 82 -1.83 10.99 -8.59
CA LEU A 82 -2.68 11.68 -7.62
C LEU A 82 -3.39 10.66 -6.73
N ASP A 83 -3.11 10.71 -5.43
CA ASP A 83 -3.79 9.89 -4.44
C ASP A 83 -5.18 10.46 -4.12
N SER A 84 -6.12 9.59 -3.79
CA SER A 84 -7.47 9.96 -3.33
C SER A 84 -7.48 10.75 -2.03
N GLY A 85 -6.41 10.67 -1.22
CA GLY A 85 -6.27 11.37 0.06
C GLY A 85 -7.05 10.77 1.22
N LEU A 86 -7.73 9.64 1.02
CA LEU A 86 -8.45 8.91 2.06
C LEU A 86 -7.55 7.87 2.73
N ALA A 87 -7.87 7.50 3.98
CA ALA A 87 -7.18 6.41 4.69
C ALA A 87 -7.41 5.07 3.99
N GLU A 88 -6.43 4.15 4.04
CA GLU A 88 -6.52 2.83 3.39
C GLU A 88 -7.60 1.90 4.02
N THR A 89 -8.28 2.34 5.08
CA THR A 89 -9.43 1.66 5.69
C THR A 89 -10.76 2.12 5.10
N ALA A 90 -10.76 3.14 4.23
CA ALA A 90 -11.97 3.60 3.57
C ALA A 90 -12.44 2.62 2.48
N PRO A 91 -13.74 2.57 2.18
CA PRO A 91 -14.29 1.80 1.06
C PRO A 91 -13.63 2.17 -0.27
N MET A 92 -13.37 1.18 -1.14
CA MET A 92 -12.76 1.40 -2.46
C MET A 92 -13.55 2.41 -3.31
N ASP A 93 -14.88 2.33 -3.29
CA ASP A 93 -15.73 3.25 -4.06
C ASP A 93 -15.59 4.71 -3.58
N ASP A 94 -15.37 4.95 -2.28
CA ASP A 94 -15.12 6.29 -1.75
C ASP A 94 -13.81 6.88 -2.30
N HIS A 95 -12.77 6.05 -2.47
CA HIS A 95 -11.52 6.48 -3.10
C HIS A 95 -11.74 6.87 -4.57
N VAL A 96 -12.52 6.09 -5.31
CA VAL A 96 -12.87 6.38 -6.72
C VAL A 96 -13.69 7.66 -6.81
N ALA A 97 -14.72 7.81 -5.98
CA ALA A 97 -15.56 9.00 -5.91
C ALA A 97 -14.73 10.25 -5.60
N ALA A 98 -13.82 10.17 -4.64
CA ALA A 98 -12.94 11.28 -4.24
C ALA A 98 -12.05 11.74 -5.41
N LEU A 99 -11.47 10.80 -6.16
CA LEU A 99 -10.65 11.10 -7.34
C LEU A 99 -11.50 11.73 -8.45
N LEU A 100 -12.63 11.12 -8.80
CA LEU A 100 -13.50 11.62 -9.86
C LEU A 100 -14.04 13.02 -9.57
N ARG A 101 -14.36 13.33 -8.30
CA ARG A 101 -14.77 14.68 -7.89
C ARG A 101 -13.71 15.73 -8.18
N VAL A 102 -12.42 15.40 -8.04
CA VAL A 102 -11.31 16.33 -8.29
C VAL A 102 -10.94 16.38 -9.78
N LEU A 103 -11.07 15.26 -10.49
CA LEU A 103 -10.70 15.13 -11.90
C LEU A 103 -11.79 15.65 -12.85
N ALA A 104 -13.06 15.54 -12.50
CA ALA A 104 -14.17 15.93 -13.38
C ALA A 104 -14.11 17.41 -13.83
N PRO A 105 -13.80 18.39 -12.95
CA PRO A 105 -13.61 19.78 -13.37
C PRO A 105 -12.40 20.00 -14.30
N ARG A 106 -11.52 19.01 -14.45
CA ARG A 106 -10.29 19.08 -15.26
C ARG A 106 -10.42 18.34 -16.59
N ARG A 107 -11.66 18.06 -17.02
CA ARG A 107 -11.99 17.31 -18.23
C ARG A 107 -11.20 17.76 -19.45
N ASP A 108 -11.20 19.05 -19.75
CA ASP A 108 -10.56 19.55 -20.98
C ASP A 108 -9.05 19.31 -20.96
N GLY A 109 -8.41 19.50 -19.80
CA GLY A 109 -7.00 19.18 -19.60
C GLY A 109 -6.69 17.69 -19.77
N LEU A 110 -7.55 16.82 -19.23
CA LEU A 110 -7.41 15.36 -19.34
C LEU A 110 -7.61 14.84 -20.77
N LEU A 111 -8.54 15.44 -21.51
CA LEU A 111 -8.83 15.09 -22.90
C LEU A 111 -7.82 15.67 -23.88
N ALA A 112 -7.13 16.77 -23.53
CA ALA A 112 -6.05 17.33 -24.32
C ALA A 112 -4.73 16.54 -24.23
N LEU A 113 -4.61 15.61 -23.26
CA LEU A 113 -3.43 14.75 -23.16
C LEU A 113 -3.29 13.83 -24.38
N PRO A 114 -2.05 13.54 -24.82
CA PRO A 114 -1.80 12.63 -25.93
C PRO A 114 -2.48 11.27 -25.74
N ALA A 115 -3.01 10.72 -26.84
CA ALA A 115 -3.84 9.51 -26.81
C ALA A 115 -3.08 8.24 -26.39
N ASP A 116 -1.76 8.21 -26.60
CA ASP A 116 -0.85 7.13 -26.23
C ASP A 116 -0.53 7.11 -24.71
N LEU A 117 -0.80 8.20 -23.99
CA LEU A 117 -0.69 8.23 -22.54
C LEU A 117 -1.83 7.45 -21.88
N ARG A 118 -1.45 6.48 -21.05
CA ARG A 118 -2.41 5.73 -20.25
C ARG A 118 -2.84 6.56 -19.05
N ARG A 119 -4.14 6.83 -18.97
CA ARG A 119 -4.80 7.50 -17.85
C ARG A 119 -5.64 6.48 -17.11
N GLN A 120 -5.31 6.25 -15.84
CA GLN A 120 -5.84 5.12 -15.09
C GLN A 120 -6.22 5.52 -13.67
N ILE A 121 -7.39 5.10 -13.20
CA ILE A 121 -7.63 4.93 -11.76
C ILE A 121 -7.18 3.52 -11.41
N VAL A 122 -6.16 3.43 -10.57
CA VAL A 122 -5.63 2.17 -10.07
C VAL A 122 -6.25 1.88 -8.72
N CYS A 123 -6.93 0.74 -8.61
CA CYS A 123 -7.60 0.28 -7.40
C CYS A 123 -6.81 -0.89 -6.82
N ILE A 124 -6.22 -0.71 -5.64
CA ILE A 124 -5.38 -1.72 -4.99
C ILE A 124 -6.05 -2.17 -3.70
N GLY A 125 -6.19 -3.49 -3.55
CA GLY A 125 -6.69 -4.06 -2.30
C GLY A 125 -5.85 -5.24 -1.82
N HIS A 126 -5.69 -5.31 -0.50
CA HIS A 126 -5.07 -6.41 0.21
C HIS A 126 -6.12 -6.99 1.18
N PHE A 127 -6.50 -8.24 0.96
CA PHE A 127 -7.60 -8.88 1.69
C PHE A 127 -7.18 -10.24 2.21
N ARG A 128 -7.58 -10.58 3.43
CA ARG A 128 -7.35 -11.93 4.00
C ARG A 128 -8.25 -12.99 3.38
N GLN A 129 -9.39 -12.58 2.84
CA GLN A 129 -10.38 -13.45 2.24
C GLN A 129 -10.69 -13.01 0.81
N SER A 130 -11.75 -13.59 0.22
CA SER A 130 -12.30 -13.17 -1.06
C SER A 130 -12.60 -11.66 -1.07
N PHE A 131 -12.13 -11.00 -2.11
CA PHE A 131 -12.49 -9.63 -2.41
C PHE A 131 -13.70 -9.60 -3.34
N SER A 132 -14.69 -8.79 -2.99
CA SER A 132 -15.78 -8.43 -3.89
C SER A 132 -16.00 -6.92 -3.79
N TRP A 133 -15.99 -6.27 -4.95
CA TRP A 133 -16.31 -4.86 -5.08
C TRP A 133 -16.93 -4.67 -6.46
N GLU A 134 -18.01 -3.90 -6.49
CA GLU A 134 -18.65 -3.46 -7.71
C GLU A 134 -18.34 -1.98 -7.90
N LEU A 135 -17.81 -1.65 -9.07
CA LEU A 135 -17.56 -0.27 -9.44
C LEU A 135 -18.89 0.37 -9.86
N ASP A 136 -19.29 1.46 -9.19
CA ASP A 136 -20.54 2.15 -9.50
C ASP A 136 -20.63 2.56 -10.98
N PHE A 137 -21.80 2.35 -11.59
CA PHE A 137 -21.99 2.61 -13.03
C PHE A 137 -21.83 4.10 -13.39
N SER A 138 -22.20 5.02 -12.50
CA SER A 138 -22.00 6.46 -12.71
C SER A 138 -20.52 6.82 -12.64
N HIS A 139 -19.75 6.17 -11.75
CA HIS A 139 -18.29 6.29 -11.72
C HIS A 139 -17.64 5.76 -13.01
N GLN A 140 -18.10 4.62 -13.53
CA GLN A 140 -17.63 4.08 -14.82
C GLN A 140 -17.86 5.07 -15.96
N LYS A 141 -19.08 5.59 -16.06
CA LYS A 141 -19.47 6.55 -17.09
C LYS A 141 -18.62 7.81 -17.01
N LEU A 142 -18.49 8.38 -15.81
CA LEU A 142 -17.72 9.61 -15.61
C LEU A 142 -16.23 9.41 -15.93
N ALA A 143 -15.62 8.31 -15.48
CA ALA A 143 -14.23 8.00 -15.84
C ALA A 143 -14.05 7.88 -17.36
N THR A 144 -14.99 7.22 -18.04
CA THR A 144 -14.99 7.10 -19.50
C THR A 144 -15.10 8.46 -20.20
N ASP A 145 -16.00 9.34 -19.72
CA ASP A 145 -16.18 10.69 -20.24
C ASP A 145 -14.93 11.59 -20.05
N LEU A 146 -14.02 11.19 -19.15
CA LEU A 146 -12.73 11.83 -18.88
C LEU A 146 -11.56 11.14 -19.60
N GLY A 147 -11.79 10.07 -20.35
CA GLY A 147 -10.75 9.30 -21.02
C GLY A 147 -9.87 8.49 -20.06
N ILE A 148 -10.44 8.03 -18.94
CA ILE A 148 -9.76 7.31 -17.87
C ILE A 148 -10.26 5.86 -17.83
N CYS A 149 -9.35 4.88 -17.79
CA CYS A 149 -9.70 3.48 -17.56
C CYS A 149 -9.37 3.02 -16.13
N PHE A 150 -9.78 1.81 -15.77
CA PHE A 150 -9.49 1.23 -14.46
C PHE A 150 -8.42 0.13 -14.57
N TRP A 151 -7.52 0.08 -13.59
CA TRP A 151 -6.65 -1.06 -13.34
C TRP A 151 -6.90 -1.54 -11.91
N ILE A 152 -7.38 -2.77 -11.76
CA ILE A 152 -7.70 -3.36 -10.47
C ILE A 152 -6.66 -4.43 -10.11
N GLU A 153 -6.03 -4.29 -8.95
CA GLU A 153 -5.14 -5.29 -8.36
C GLU A 153 -5.66 -5.70 -7.00
N ALA A 154 -5.97 -6.99 -6.83
CA ALA A 154 -6.39 -7.55 -5.56
C ALA A 154 -5.39 -8.63 -5.14
N TYR A 155 -4.85 -8.49 -3.92
CA TYR A 155 -3.90 -9.41 -3.34
C TYR A 155 -4.54 -10.15 -2.17
N ALA A 156 -4.48 -11.48 -2.19
CA ALA A 156 -4.76 -12.28 -1.02
C ALA A 156 -3.58 -12.20 -0.04
N LEU A 157 -3.85 -11.85 1.21
CA LEU A 157 -2.87 -11.92 2.29
C LEU A 157 -2.76 -13.39 2.71
N SER A 158 -1.67 -14.06 2.33
CA SER A 158 -1.35 -15.40 2.84
C SER A 158 -0.84 -15.32 4.27
N GLU A 159 -1.26 -16.25 5.14
CA GLU A 159 -0.85 -16.32 6.56
C GLU A 159 0.65 -16.64 6.80
N THR A 160 1.46 -16.78 5.75
CA THR A 160 2.86 -17.21 5.87
C THR A 160 3.80 -16.09 6.32
N ALA A 161 3.80 -15.84 7.62
CA ALA A 161 5.02 -15.54 8.37
C ALA A 161 5.41 -16.79 9.19
N GLU A 162 5.73 -17.89 8.50
CA GLU A 162 6.39 -19.01 9.17
C GLU A 162 7.81 -18.57 9.53
N ALA A 163 8.09 -18.56 10.82
CA ALA A 163 9.39 -18.23 11.38
C ALA A 163 10.48 -19.07 10.70
N ALA A 164 11.47 -18.40 10.12
CA ALA A 164 12.69 -19.07 9.67
C ALA A 164 13.26 -19.91 10.84
N PRO A 165 13.58 -21.20 10.64
CA PRO A 165 14.17 -22.01 11.69
C PRO A 165 15.51 -21.40 12.09
N ARG A 166 15.67 -21.11 13.39
CA ARG A 166 16.98 -20.79 13.96
C ARG A 166 17.86 -22.03 13.83
N VAL A 167 18.86 -21.95 12.97
CA VAL A 167 19.93 -22.95 12.91
C VAL A 167 20.76 -22.79 14.19
N HIS A 168 20.83 -23.86 14.98
CA HIS A 168 21.68 -23.97 16.17
C HIS A 168 23.14 -24.25 15.79
#